data_AF-A0AAN7KZ48-F1
#
_entry.id   AF-A0AAN7KZ48-F1
#
_cell.length_a   1.000
_cell.length_b   1.000
_cell.length_c   1.000
_cell.angle_alpha   90.00
_cell.angle_beta   90.00
_cell.angle_gamma   90.00
#
_symmetry.space_group_name_H-M   'P 1'
#
loop_
_entity.id
_entity.type
_entity.pdbx_description
1 polymer ?
#
loop_
_entity_poly.entity_id
_entity_poly.type
_entity_poly.pdbx_seq_one_letter_code
_entity_poly.pdbx_strand_id
1 'polypeptide(L)'
;MVFGLNHTPILTQAIQPFTADRRIHGSLSGGLNQEGIDHYNNLITEVTNNGIRPFVTLLHFDLPQILQDKYGGFLSRKIVFLHPLVYGEYPRSMRNLVKGRLPAFNGKDRLLVKGSFDFIGFNYYTSRYAKAAGMNPDVPPMSFSFDSFVDFSITRDGVPIGKKGPGNGFIYIYPEGLMKLLYYTKRKYKNPRIYITENGIYDAKSDGKTIQEALQDQHRSSFILKHLYQINRSIRKGVEVKGYFYWSLFDSFEFEEGRQVRYGLYYIDYGNNFTRIPKHSAEWLPSFLRNKERAQAL
;
A
#
# COMPACT_ATOMS: atom_id res chain seq x y z
N MET A 1 9.97 -3.70 9.79
CA MET A 1 10.57 -5.05 9.87
C MET A 1 9.45 -6.06 9.68
N VAL A 2 9.49 -6.85 8.61
CA VAL A 2 8.45 -7.83 8.24
C VAL A 2 9.13 -9.17 8.08
N PHE A 3 8.45 -10.29 8.28
CA PHE A 3 9.05 -11.60 8.03
C PHE A 3 8.35 -12.27 6.84
N GLY A 4 9.13 -12.75 5.87
CA GLY A 4 8.61 -13.73 4.91
C GLY A 4 8.16 -14.98 5.66
N LEU A 5 7.27 -15.80 5.06
CA LEU A 5 6.86 -17.09 5.64
C LEU A 5 8.05 -18.04 5.93
N ASN A 6 9.25 -17.73 5.42
CA ASN A 6 10.51 -18.43 5.67
C ASN A 6 11.44 -17.74 6.71
N HIS A 7 10.89 -16.93 7.62
CA HIS A 7 11.61 -16.36 8.78
C HIS A 7 12.74 -15.35 8.47
N THR A 8 12.91 -14.88 7.23
CA THR A 8 13.83 -13.78 6.93
C THR A 8 13.12 -12.44 7.14
N PRO A 9 13.71 -11.51 7.91
CA PRO A 9 13.31 -10.11 7.89
C PRO A 9 13.34 -9.56 6.45
N ILE A 10 12.29 -8.87 6.06
CA ILE A 10 12.12 -8.13 4.81
C ILE A 10 11.79 -6.71 5.24
N LEU A 11 12.52 -5.74 4.71
CA LEU A 11 12.17 -4.34 4.87
C LEU A 11 11.49 -3.90 3.60
N THR A 12 10.26 -3.45 3.74
CA THR A 12 9.61 -2.55 2.80
C THR A 12 9.45 -1.24 3.52
N GLN A 13 10.51 -0.45 3.49
CA GLN A 13 10.28 0.95 3.29
C GLN A 13 10.20 1.10 1.78
N ALA A 14 9.20 1.83 1.29
CA ALA A 14 9.29 2.38 -0.05
C ALA A 14 10.63 3.11 -0.09
N ILE A 15 11.61 2.50 -0.76
CA ILE A 15 12.86 3.16 -1.10
C ILE A 15 12.41 4.20 -2.12
N GLN A 16 12.05 5.39 -1.64
CA GLN A 16 11.75 6.57 -2.47
C GLN A 16 12.96 6.83 -3.40
N PRO A 17 12.74 7.34 -4.62
CA PRO A 17 12.66 6.57 -5.85
C PRO A 17 14.01 6.15 -6.42
N PHE A 18 14.16 4.84 -6.64
CA PHE A 18 15.27 4.27 -7.39
C PHE A 18 15.44 4.84 -8.81
N THR A 19 14.40 5.44 -9.43
CA THR A 19 14.48 5.92 -10.82
C THR A 19 14.73 7.42 -11.01
N ALA A 20 14.20 8.29 -10.15
CA ALA A 20 14.38 9.75 -10.31
C ALA A 20 15.80 10.17 -9.92
N ASP A 21 16.31 9.63 -8.80
CA ASP A 21 17.62 9.98 -8.26
C ASP A 21 18.79 9.34 -9.02
N ARG A 22 18.55 8.36 -9.90
CA ARG A 22 19.60 7.75 -10.75
C ARG A 22 19.91 8.55 -12.01
N ARG A 23 19.17 9.62 -12.29
CA ARG A 23 19.33 10.43 -13.50
C ARG A 23 19.56 11.88 -13.13
N ILE A 24 20.51 12.53 -13.78
CA ILE A 24 20.70 13.97 -13.62
C ILE A 24 19.42 14.65 -14.11
N HIS A 25 18.81 15.45 -13.24
CA HIS A 25 17.49 16.06 -13.45
C HIS A 25 16.36 15.05 -13.78
N GLY A 26 16.47 13.79 -13.36
CA GLY A 26 15.40 12.79 -13.55
C GLY A 26 15.11 12.41 -15.01
N SER A 27 16.03 12.69 -15.95
CA SER A 27 15.81 12.47 -17.40
C SER A 27 16.89 11.61 -18.04
N LEU A 28 16.54 10.88 -19.12
CA LEU A 28 17.52 10.09 -19.88
C LEU A 28 18.63 10.98 -20.50
N SER A 29 18.26 12.19 -20.96
CA SER A 29 19.17 13.16 -21.55
C SER A 29 20.15 13.78 -20.56
N GLY A 30 19.83 13.78 -19.27
CA GLY A 30 20.74 14.30 -18.24
C GLY A 30 21.93 13.39 -17.95
N GLY A 31 21.88 12.10 -18.33
CA GLY A 31 22.90 11.14 -17.95
C GLY A 31 22.64 10.48 -16.59
N LEU A 32 23.59 9.69 -16.09
CA LEU A 32 23.48 8.97 -14.83
C LEU A 32 23.88 9.88 -13.66
N ASN A 33 23.11 9.85 -12.58
CA ASN A 33 23.52 10.42 -11.30
C ASN A 33 24.18 9.32 -10.46
N GLN A 34 25.51 9.32 -10.45
CA GLN A 34 26.29 8.27 -9.78
C GLN A 34 26.09 8.31 -8.26
N GLU A 35 25.96 9.49 -7.64
CA GLU A 35 25.72 9.63 -6.21
C GLU A 35 24.41 8.94 -5.78
N GLY A 36 23.34 9.12 -6.57
CA GLY A 36 22.07 8.44 -6.34
C GLY A 36 22.19 6.92 -6.50
N ILE A 37 22.95 6.44 -7.49
CA ILE A 37 23.23 5.01 -7.68
C ILE A 37 23.98 4.45 -6.46
N ASP A 38 25.04 5.12 -6.02
CA ASP A 38 25.89 4.72 -4.91
C ASP A 38 25.11 4.73 -3.59
N HIS A 39 24.26 5.73 -3.38
CA HIS A 39 23.35 5.79 -2.23
C HIS A 39 22.50 4.51 -2.12
N TYR A 40 21.82 4.10 -3.19
CA TYR A 40 20.99 2.89 -3.14
C TYR A 40 21.81 1.61 -3.07
N ASN A 41 22.98 1.54 -3.71
CA ASN A 41 23.88 0.39 -3.58
C ASN A 41 24.34 0.21 -2.13
N ASN A 42 24.70 1.30 -1.46
CA ASN A 42 25.10 1.31 -0.06
C ASN A 42 23.93 0.90 0.84
N LEU A 43 22.73 1.45 0.61
CA LEU A 43 21.53 1.07 1.35
C LEU A 43 21.20 -0.43 1.20
N ILE A 44 21.19 -0.94 -0.04
CA ILE A 44 20.90 -2.36 -0.33
C ILE A 44 21.95 -3.26 0.32
N THR A 45 23.22 -2.88 0.25
CA THR A 45 24.32 -3.60 0.90
C THR A 45 24.13 -3.64 2.41
N GLU A 46 23.86 -2.49 3.03
CA GLU A 46 23.69 -2.38 4.47
C GLU A 46 22.50 -3.20 4.98
N VAL A 47 21.33 -3.09 4.34
CA VAL A 47 20.16 -3.88 4.77
C VAL A 47 20.42 -5.39 4.58
N THR A 48 21.09 -5.78 3.50
CA THR A 48 21.42 -7.18 3.24
C THR A 48 22.41 -7.72 4.28
N ASN A 49 23.43 -6.94 4.65
CA ASN A 49 24.40 -7.28 5.71
C ASN A 49 23.73 -7.46 7.07
N ASN A 50 22.62 -6.75 7.32
CA ASN A 50 21.80 -6.90 8.51
C ASN A 50 20.73 -8.01 8.41
N GLY A 51 20.85 -8.90 7.42
CA GLY A 51 19.95 -10.05 7.23
C GLY A 51 18.54 -9.67 6.76
N ILE A 52 18.39 -8.47 6.21
CA ILE A 52 17.11 -7.95 5.71
C ILE A 52 17.08 -8.09 4.19
N ARG A 53 16.08 -8.80 3.66
CA ARG A 53 15.86 -8.89 2.21
C ARG A 53 15.22 -7.59 1.68
N PRO A 54 15.83 -6.91 0.69
CA PRO A 54 15.23 -5.72 0.10
C PRO A 54 14.04 -6.08 -0.81
N PHE A 55 12.97 -5.28 -0.73
CA PHE A 55 11.87 -5.23 -1.70
C PHE A 55 11.74 -3.80 -2.21
N VAL A 56 12.00 -3.60 -3.51
CA VAL A 56 12.16 -2.25 -4.09
C VAL A 56 10.91 -1.86 -4.87
N THR A 57 10.34 -0.71 -4.53
CA THR A 57 9.32 -0.04 -5.35
C THR A 57 10.03 0.93 -6.29
N LEU A 58 9.84 0.77 -7.61
CA LEU A 58 10.55 1.58 -8.60
C LEU A 58 10.02 3.02 -8.69
N LEU A 59 8.74 3.22 -8.40
CA LEU A 59 8.05 4.51 -8.50
C LEU A 59 6.97 4.59 -7.41
N HIS A 60 6.98 5.64 -6.60
CA HIS A 60 6.09 5.79 -5.44
C HIS A 60 5.52 7.22 -5.37
N PHE A 61 4.70 7.57 -6.35
CA PHE A 61 4.04 8.89 -6.50
C PHE A 61 5.00 10.08 -6.60
N ASP A 62 6.24 9.82 -6.98
CA ASP A 62 7.37 10.73 -7.10
C ASP A 62 7.82 10.84 -8.56
N LEU A 63 6.86 11.03 -9.46
CA LEU A 63 7.14 11.26 -10.88
C LEU A 63 8.08 12.46 -11.02
N PRO A 64 9.24 12.33 -11.68
CA PRO A 64 10.11 13.47 -11.92
C PRO A 64 9.36 14.61 -12.59
N GLN A 65 9.41 15.81 -12.01
CA GLN A 65 8.68 16.98 -12.50
C GLN A 65 8.99 17.26 -13.98
N ILE A 66 10.23 17.06 -14.41
CA ILE A 66 10.63 17.22 -15.81
C ILE A 66 9.89 16.27 -16.76
N LEU A 67 9.52 15.05 -16.33
CA LEU A 67 8.70 14.15 -17.13
C LEU A 67 7.23 14.59 -17.16
N GLN A 68 6.74 15.20 -16.08
CA GLN A 68 5.42 15.83 -16.05
C GLN A 68 5.38 17.01 -17.03
N ASP A 69 6.35 17.92 -16.96
CA ASP A 69 6.40 19.14 -17.77
C ASP A 69 6.61 18.82 -19.26
N LYS A 70 7.48 17.84 -19.56
CA LYS A 70 7.86 17.50 -20.94
C LYS A 70 6.89 16.57 -21.63
N TYR A 71 6.22 15.68 -20.90
CA TYR A 71 5.42 14.59 -21.49
C TYR A 71 4.01 14.44 -20.89
N GLY A 72 3.59 15.34 -19.99
CA GLY A 72 2.30 15.21 -19.29
C GLY A 72 2.27 14.07 -18.26
N GLY A 73 3.43 13.48 -17.94
CA GLY A 73 3.59 12.48 -16.89
C GLY A 73 2.70 11.24 -17.03
N PHE A 74 1.91 10.96 -16.00
CA PHE A 74 1.02 9.81 -15.92
C PHE A 74 -0.21 9.90 -16.85
N LEU A 75 -0.39 10.97 -17.62
CA LEU A 75 -1.43 11.05 -18.65
C LEU A 75 -1.20 10.09 -19.83
N SER A 76 -0.07 9.36 -19.83
CA SER A 76 0.23 8.30 -20.79
C SER A 76 -0.68 7.08 -20.62
N ARG A 77 -1.09 6.48 -21.75
CA ARG A 77 -2.01 5.32 -21.84
C ARG A 77 -1.48 4.02 -21.20
N LYS A 78 -0.30 4.03 -20.58
CA LYS A 78 0.45 2.84 -20.13
C LYS A 78 0.27 2.47 -18.65
N ILE A 79 -0.66 3.10 -17.93
CA ILE A 79 -0.90 2.81 -16.51
C ILE A 79 -2.02 1.80 -16.37
N VAL A 80 -1.75 0.71 -15.63
CA VAL A 80 -2.56 -0.49 -15.67
C VAL A 80 -2.89 -0.98 -14.25
N PHE A 81 -4.14 -1.42 -14.07
CA PHE A 81 -4.65 -2.06 -12.85
C PHE A 81 -4.65 -3.60 -12.99
N LEU A 82 -5.07 -4.33 -11.95
CA LEU A 82 -4.99 -5.80 -11.92
C LEU A 82 -5.65 -6.52 -13.11
N HIS A 83 -6.75 -6.00 -13.67
CA HIS A 83 -7.53 -6.72 -14.69
C HIS A 83 -6.81 -6.82 -16.05
N PRO A 84 -6.25 -5.74 -16.63
CA PRO A 84 -5.46 -5.88 -17.85
C PRO A 84 -4.17 -6.69 -17.66
N LEU A 85 -3.56 -6.69 -16.48
CA LEU A 85 -2.41 -7.58 -16.19
C LEU A 85 -2.78 -9.06 -16.38
N VAL A 86 -4.01 -9.46 -16.06
CA VAL A 86 -4.45 -10.86 -16.17
C VAL A 86 -5.07 -11.19 -17.53
N TYR A 87 -5.83 -10.25 -18.10
CA TYR A 87 -6.68 -10.51 -19.28
C TYR A 87 -6.28 -9.73 -20.54
N GLY A 88 -5.40 -8.75 -20.40
CA GLY A 88 -4.98 -7.87 -21.50
C GLY A 88 -6.06 -6.90 -21.96
N GLU A 89 -7.06 -6.61 -21.11
CA GLU A 89 -8.12 -5.66 -21.38
C GLU A 89 -8.61 -5.00 -20.09
N TYR A 90 -9.30 -3.85 -20.21
CA TYR A 90 -9.99 -3.24 -19.07
C TYR A 90 -11.26 -4.03 -18.69
N PRO A 91 -11.70 -3.97 -17.41
CA PRO A 91 -12.96 -4.55 -16.99
C PRO A 91 -14.13 -4.08 -17.86
N ARG A 92 -15.07 -4.99 -18.16
CA ARG A 92 -16.26 -4.67 -18.97
C ARG A 92 -17.05 -3.46 -18.45
N SER A 93 -17.17 -3.32 -17.12
CA SER A 93 -17.84 -2.17 -16.51
C SER A 93 -17.15 -0.85 -16.88
N MET A 94 -15.82 -0.78 -16.77
CA MET A 94 -15.06 0.42 -17.17
C MET A 94 -15.24 0.73 -18.66
N ARG A 95 -15.15 -0.28 -19.54
CA ARG A 95 -15.35 -0.08 -20.98
C ARG A 95 -16.75 0.47 -21.29
N ASN A 96 -17.77 -0.02 -20.59
CA ASN A 96 -19.16 0.41 -20.79
C ASN A 96 -19.45 1.82 -20.24
N LEU A 97 -18.87 2.17 -19.09
CA LEU A 97 -19.19 3.42 -18.38
C LEU A 97 -18.29 4.58 -18.82
N VAL A 98 -16.98 4.31 -19.01
CA VAL A 98 -15.98 5.34 -19.36
C VAL A 98 -15.96 5.60 -20.88
N LYS A 99 -16.23 4.56 -21.69
CA LYS A 99 -16.36 4.63 -23.15
C LYS A 99 -15.14 5.28 -23.82
N GLY A 100 -15.34 6.29 -24.68
CA GLY A 100 -14.29 6.92 -25.48
C GLY A 100 -13.19 7.61 -24.68
N ARG A 101 -13.41 7.89 -23.38
CA ARG A 101 -12.37 8.42 -22.48
C ARG A 101 -11.38 7.34 -22.04
N LEU A 102 -11.73 6.05 -22.17
CA LEU A 102 -10.86 4.93 -21.83
C LEU A 102 -10.09 4.51 -23.10
N PRO A 103 -8.76 4.68 -23.12
CA PRO A 103 -7.97 4.25 -24.26
C PRO A 103 -8.14 2.74 -24.52
N ALA A 104 -8.20 2.33 -25.78
CA ALA A 104 -8.20 0.91 -26.12
C ALA A 104 -6.77 0.38 -26.16
N PHE A 105 -6.56 -0.84 -25.65
CA PHE A 105 -5.33 -1.58 -25.91
C PHE A 105 -5.31 -2.01 -27.39
N ASN A 106 -4.29 -1.58 -28.13
CA ASN A 106 -4.01 -2.20 -29.43
C ASN A 106 -3.35 -3.59 -29.22
N GLY A 107 -3.19 -4.36 -30.29
CA GLY A 107 -2.62 -5.70 -30.21
C GLY A 107 -1.22 -5.76 -29.58
N LYS A 108 -0.38 -4.75 -29.81
CA LYS A 108 0.99 -4.68 -29.25
C LYS A 108 0.96 -4.36 -27.75
N ASP A 109 0.20 -3.36 -27.34
CA ASP A 109 0.10 -2.95 -25.93
C ASP A 109 -0.51 -4.08 -25.08
N ARG A 110 -1.49 -4.79 -25.63
CA ARG A 110 -2.08 -5.97 -24.98
C ARG A 110 -1.04 -7.05 -24.67
N LEU A 111 -0.11 -7.31 -25.60
CA LEU A 111 0.94 -8.30 -25.43
C LEU A 111 1.97 -7.88 -24.38
N LEU A 112 2.24 -6.57 -24.26
CA LEU A 112 3.17 -6.05 -23.25
C LEU A 112 2.61 -6.11 -21.83
N VAL A 113 1.29 -6.02 -21.68
CA VAL A 113 0.63 -5.91 -20.38
C VAL A 113 0.13 -7.26 -19.86
N LYS A 114 -0.42 -8.10 -20.74
CA LYS A 114 -1.00 -9.38 -20.31
C LYS A 114 0.11 -10.32 -19.82
N GLY A 115 0.05 -10.67 -18.54
CA GLY A 115 1.03 -11.54 -17.88
C GLY A 115 2.30 -10.81 -17.43
N SER A 116 2.35 -9.48 -17.46
CA SER A 116 3.54 -8.71 -17.11
C SER A 116 3.72 -8.54 -15.59
N PHE A 117 3.50 -9.62 -14.82
CA PHE A 117 3.67 -9.64 -13.37
C PHE A 117 4.00 -11.05 -12.87
N ASP A 118 4.90 -11.14 -11.90
CA ASP A 118 5.21 -12.40 -11.19
C ASP A 118 4.45 -12.53 -9.87
N PHE A 119 4.04 -11.39 -9.30
CA PHE A 119 3.26 -11.29 -8.07
C PHE A 119 2.44 -10.00 -8.07
N ILE A 120 1.47 -9.92 -7.16
CA ILE A 120 0.64 -8.74 -6.93
C ILE A 120 0.86 -8.22 -5.50
N GLY A 121 1.10 -6.91 -5.38
CA GLY A 121 1.09 -6.19 -4.12
C GLY A 121 -0.30 -5.66 -3.79
N PHE A 122 -0.74 -5.80 -2.53
CA PHE A 122 -1.94 -5.13 -2.02
C PHE A 122 -1.62 -4.17 -0.89
N ASN A 123 -1.96 -2.89 -1.11
CA ASN A 123 -1.99 -1.87 -0.08
C ASN A 123 -3.42 -1.82 0.49
N TYR A 124 -3.63 -2.38 1.67
CA TYR A 124 -4.95 -2.50 2.29
C TYR A 124 -4.97 -1.84 3.66
N TYR A 125 -5.89 -0.89 3.87
CA TYR A 125 -6.03 -0.18 5.16
C TYR A 125 -7.44 -0.30 5.74
N THR A 126 -8.47 -0.29 4.89
CA THR A 126 -9.87 -0.19 5.31
C THR A 126 -10.82 -0.64 4.21
N SER A 127 -12.13 -0.65 4.49
CA SER A 127 -13.20 -0.91 3.54
C SER A 127 -14.27 0.17 3.63
N ARG A 128 -15.16 0.22 2.64
CA ARG A 128 -16.35 1.07 2.63
C ARG A 128 -17.57 0.25 2.23
N TYR A 129 -18.74 0.69 2.67
CA TYR A 129 -19.98 0.29 2.03
C TYR A 129 -20.06 0.97 0.66
N ALA A 130 -20.67 0.29 -0.29
CA ALA A 130 -20.94 0.80 -1.63
C ALA A 130 -22.45 0.87 -1.82
N LYS A 131 -22.96 2.03 -2.23
CA LYS A 131 -24.36 2.27 -2.57
C LYS A 131 -24.43 2.68 -4.04
N ALA A 132 -25.40 2.15 -4.78
CA ALA A 132 -25.62 2.60 -6.15
C ALA A 132 -26.00 4.09 -6.15
N ALA A 133 -25.26 4.88 -6.91
CA ALA A 133 -25.64 6.24 -7.23
C ALA A 133 -26.57 6.21 -8.45
N GLY A 134 -27.51 7.16 -8.53
CA GLY A 134 -28.38 7.28 -9.70
C GLY A 134 -27.57 7.58 -10.96
N MET A 135 -27.81 6.84 -12.04
CA MET A 135 -27.23 7.15 -13.34
C MET A 135 -28.14 8.14 -14.07
N ASN A 136 -27.68 9.38 -14.25
CA ASN A 136 -28.36 10.34 -15.11
C ASN A 136 -27.63 10.42 -16.46
N PRO A 137 -28.23 9.91 -17.56
CA PRO A 137 -27.60 9.91 -18.87
C PRO A 137 -27.45 11.31 -19.49
N ASP A 138 -28.19 12.31 -18.98
CA ASP A 138 -28.15 13.70 -19.47
C ASP A 138 -27.00 14.50 -18.85
N VAL A 139 -26.37 13.97 -17.77
CA VAL A 139 -25.22 14.59 -17.14
C VAL A 139 -23.94 14.10 -17.83
N PRO A 140 -23.12 14.99 -18.42
CA PRO A 140 -21.87 14.59 -19.03
C PRO A 140 -20.92 13.99 -17.98
N PRO A 141 -20.03 13.07 -18.37
CA PRO A 141 -19.08 12.48 -17.42
C PRO A 141 -18.20 13.56 -16.79
N MET A 142 -18.34 13.75 -15.47
CA MET A 142 -17.67 14.84 -14.75
C MET A 142 -16.23 14.50 -14.35
N SER A 143 -16.01 13.31 -13.80
CA SER A 143 -14.68 12.84 -13.40
C SER A 143 -14.64 11.32 -13.25
N PHE A 144 -13.43 10.76 -13.17
CA PHE A 144 -13.23 9.32 -12.97
C PHE A 144 -13.92 8.78 -11.70
N SER A 145 -14.10 9.62 -10.67
CA SER A 145 -14.76 9.23 -9.42
C SER A 145 -16.26 8.96 -9.60
N PHE A 146 -16.91 9.62 -10.55
CA PHE A 146 -18.34 9.45 -10.84
C PHE A 146 -18.62 8.32 -11.82
N ASP A 147 -17.62 7.89 -12.59
CA ASP A 147 -17.78 6.87 -13.64
C ASP A 147 -18.28 5.52 -13.14
N SER A 148 -18.07 5.22 -11.86
CA SER A 148 -18.51 3.96 -11.26
C SER A 148 -20.01 3.95 -10.90
N PHE A 149 -20.66 5.12 -10.81
CA PHE A 149 -22.02 5.28 -10.28
C PHE A 149 -22.20 4.61 -8.91
N VAL A 150 -21.20 4.76 -8.04
CA VAL A 150 -21.21 4.21 -6.68
C VAL A 150 -20.82 5.30 -5.70
N ASP A 151 -21.65 5.48 -4.67
CA ASP A 151 -21.32 6.26 -3.49
C ASP A 151 -20.69 5.34 -2.44
N PHE A 152 -19.57 5.78 -1.88
CA PHE A 152 -18.91 5.08 -0.77
C PHE A 152 -19.32 5.69 0.56
N SER A 153 -19.68 4.83 1.52
CA SER A 153 -20.04 5.25 2.86
C SER A 153 -19.27 4.48 3.92
N ILE A 154 -19.04 5.13 5.06
CA ILE A 154 -18.50 4.51 6.26
C ILE A 154 -19.59 3.82 7.09
N THR A 155 -20.86 4.16 6.89
CA THR A 155 -22.01 3.58 7.59
C THR A 155 -23.05 3.02 6.62
N ARG A 156 -23.84 2.06 7.09
CA ARG A 156 -25.06 1.57 6.44
C ARG A 156 -26.15 1.53 7.50
N ASP A 157 -27.23 2.26 7.29
CA ASP A 157 -28.35 2.37 8.24
C ASP A 157 -27.88 2.77 9.64
N GLY A 158 -26.96 3.73 9.72
CA GLY A 158 -26.33 4.19 10.97
C GLY A 158 -25.22 3.28 11.52
N VAL A 159 -25.05 2.06 10.99
CA VAL A 159 -24.05 1.10 11.47
C VAL A 159 -22.70 1.31 10.76
N PRO A 160 -21.61 1.66 11.46
CA PRO A 160 -20.28 1.75 10.86
C PRO A 160 -19.79 0.43 10.30
N ILE A 161 -18.98 0.47 9.24
CA ILE A 161 -18.40 -0.74 8.64
C ILE A 161 -17.45 -1.47 9.59
N GLY A 162 -16.82 -0.73 10.51
CA GLY A 162 -15.91 -1.27 11.51
C GLY A 162 -15.62 -0.23 12.60
N LYS A 163 -14.76 -0.58 13.55
CA LYS A 163 -14.33 0.36 14.59
C LYS A 163 -13.52 1.49 13.97
N LYS A 164 -13.85 2.76 14.26
CA LYS A 164 -13.05 3.91 13.82
C LYS A 164 -11.65 3.83 14.44
N GLY A 165 -10.61 4.05 13.64
CA GLY A 165 -9.22 4.15 14.10
C GLY A 165 -8.98 5.44 14.91
N PRO A 166 -7.85 5.54 15.62
CA PRO A 166 -7.54 6.69 16.47
C PRO A 166 -7.08 7.94 15.68
N GLY A 167 -6.80 7.79 14.39
CA GLY A 167 -6.45 8.88 13.49
C GLY A 167 -7.60 9.80 13.10
N ASN A 168 -7.31 10.69 12.15
CA ASN A 168 -8.20 11.74 11.64
C ASN A 168 -9.38 11.25 10.78
N GLY A 169 -9.76 9.97 10.87
CA GLY A 169 -11.03 9.45 10.35
C GLY A 169 -11.00 8.71 9.01
N PHE A 170 -9.84 8.51 8.39
CA PHE A 170 -9.74 7.71 7.16
C PHE A 170 -9.92 6.20 7.43
N ILE A 171 -9.36 5.66 8.52
CA ILE A 171 -9.35 4.22 8.76
C ILE A 171 -10.52 3.79 9.66
N TYR A 172 -11.37 2.91 9.11
CA TYR A 172 -12.29 2.07 9.87
C TYR A 172 -11.76 0.64 9.81
N ILE A 173 -11.46 0.06 10.97
CA ILE A 173 -10.79 -1.23 11.12
C ILE A 173 -11.77 -2.33 10.69
N TYR A 174 -11.49 -2.95 9.53
CA TYR A 174 -12.32 -4.01 8.95
C TYR A 174 -11.47 -5.10 8.29
N PRO A 175 -10.84 -5.99 9.06
CA PRO A 175 -9.92 -7.01 8.55
C PRO A 175 -10.62 -8.04 7.64
N GLU A 176 -11.93 -8.27 7.81
CA GLU A 176 -12.73 -9.15 6.95
C GLU A 176 -12.76 -8.68 5.50
N GLY A 177 -12.62 -7.37 5.26
CA GLY A 177 -12.51 -6.81 3.91
C GLY A 177 -11.24 -7.30 3.19
N LEU A 178 -10.12 -7.44 3.91
CA LEU A 178 -8.89 -8.00 3.34
C LEU A 178 -9.08 -9.47 2.94
N MET A 179 -9.70 -10.28 3.81
CA MET A 179 -10.05 -11.67 3.47
C MET A 179 -10.93 -11.74 2.22
N LYS A 180 -11.96 -10.88 2.13
CA LYS A 180 -12.86 -10.81 0.97
C LYS A 180 -12.11 -10.44 -0.31
N LEU A 181 -11.18 -9.46 -0.24
CA LEU A 181 -10.31 -9.09 -1.36
C LEU A 181 -9.41 -10.25 -1.81
N LEU A 182 -8.79 -10.95 -0.86
CA LEU A 182 -7.93 -12.10 -1.13
C LEU A 182 -8.72 -13.24 -1.81
N TYR A 183 -9.91 -13.58 -1.32
CA TYR A 183 -10.77 -14.59 -1.95
C TYR A 183 -11.31 -14.16 -3.30
N TYR A 184 -11.70 -12.90 -3.45
CA TYR A 184 -12.10 -12.36 -4.74
C TYR A 184 -10.96 -12.49 -5.74
N THR A 185 -9.74 -12.15 -5.34
CA THR A 185 -8.55 -12.23 -6.19
C THR A 185 -8.23 -13.67 -6.56
N LYS A 186 -8.28 -14.59 -5.60
CA LYS A 186 -8.14 -16.02 -5.87
C LYS A 186 -9.11 -16.51 -6.95
N ARG A 187 -10.41 -16.23 -6.77
CA ARG A 187 -11.47 -16.70 -7.68
C ARG A 187 -11.41 -16.02 -9.04
N LYS A 188 -11.17 -14.71 -9.07
CA LYS A 188 -11.32 -13.89 -10.27
C LYS A 188 -10.04 -13.76 -11.08
N TYR A 189 -8.87 -13.83 -10.44
CA TYR A 189 -7.59 -13.47 -11.08
C TYR A 189 -6.57 -14.61 -11.10
N LYS A 190 -7.05 -15.86 -11.14
CA LYS A 190 -6.23 -17.08 -11.25
C LYS A 190 -5.28 -17.31 -10.07
N ASN A 191 -5.66 -16.85 -8.87
CA ASN A 191 -4.91 -17.04 -7.63
C ASN A 191 -3.41 -16.71 -7.75
N PRO A 192 -3.07 -15.46 -8.11
CA PRO A 192 -1.68 -15.09 -8.28
C PRO A 192 -0.95 -15.11 -6.94
N ARG A 193 0.37 -15.11 -6.98
CA ARG A 193 1.20 -14.86 -5.82
C ARG A 193 0.95 -13.45 -5.28
N ILE A 194 0.67 -13.32 -3.99
CA ILE A 194 0.28 -12.05 -3.36
C ILE A 194 1.25 -11.69 -2.23
N TYR A 195 1.60 -10.41 -2.15
CA TYR A 195 2.19 -9.79 -0.97
C TYR A 195 1.22 -8.72 -0.48
N ILE A 196 0.95 -8.68 0.83
CA ILE A 196 0.32 -7.48 1.39
C ILE A 196 1.44 -6.46 1.47
N THR A 197 1.42 -5.45 0.61
CA THR A 197 2.54 -4.52 0.43
C THR A 197 2.48 -3.31 1.34
N GLU A 198 1.28 -2.98 1.81
CA GLU A 198 1.07 -2.05 2.90
C GLU A 198 -0.17 -2.46 3.69
N ASN A 199 -0.08 -2.36 5.00
CA ASN A 199 -1.20 -2.38 5.93
C ASN A 199 -0.79 -1.62 7.18
N GLY A 200 -1.62 -0.70 7.63
CA GLY A 200 -1.23 0.22 8.69
C GLY A 200 -2.41 0.85 9.40
N ILE A 201 -2.13 1.46 10.54
CA ILE A 201 -3.07 2.34 11.23
C ILE A 201 -2.28 3.51 11.80
N TYR A 202 -2.89 4.69 11.79
CA TYR A 202 -2.25 5.90 12.26
C TYR A 202 -2.96 6.48 13.47
N ASP A 203 -2.15 7.10 14.32
CA ASP A 203 -2.61 7.99 15.36
C ASP A 203 -2.75 9.40 14.78
N ALA A 204 -3.75 10.13 15.28
CA ALA A 204 -3.82 11.57 15.06
C ALA A 204 -2.60 12.24 15.71
N LYS A 205 -2.35 13.48 15.31
CA LYS A 205 -1.25 14.24 15.91
C LYS A 205 -1.40 14.31 17.42
N SER A 206 -0.29 14.06 18.08
CA SER A 206 -0.15 13.97 19.54
C SER A 206 -0.13 15.35 20.21
N ASP A 207 -0.99 16.29 19.80
CA ASP A 207 -1.05 17.61 20.45
C ASP A 207 -1.48 17.40 21.91
N GLY A 208 -0.59 17.76 22.84
CA GLY A 208 -0.79 17.61 24.28
C GLY A 208 -0.41 16.26 24.89
N LYS A 209 0.04 15.26 24.11
CA LYS A 209 0.59 14.01 24.66
C LYS A 209 2.10 14.11 24.88
N THR A 210 2.56 13.54 25.97
CA THR A 210 3.99 13.26 26.19
C THR A 210 4.49 12.21 25.21
N ILE A 211 5.81 12.14 24.99
CA ILE A 211 6.42 11.06 24.19
C ILE A 211 6.01 9.70 24.77
N GLN A 212 6.06 9.54 26.10
CA GLN A 212 5.71 8.26 26.75
C GLN A 212 4.30 7.80 26.41
N GLU A 213 3.32 8.69 26.39
CA GLU A 213 1.95 8.38 25.97
C GLU A 213 1.86 8.07 24.47
N ALA A 214 2.62 8.76 23.62
CA ALA A 214 2.67 8.50 22.19
C ALA A 214 3.32 7.14 21.84
N LEU A 215 4.16 6.59 22.71
CA LEU A 215 4.74 5.25 22.55
C LEU A 215 3.74 4.13 22.89
N GLN A 216 2.65 4.42 23.61
CA GLN A 216 1.64 3.44 24.00
C GLN A 216 0.60 3.22 22.90
N ASP A 217 0.94 2.38 21.92
CA ASP A 217 0.13 2.12 20.73
C ASP A 217 -0.39 0.68 20.62
N GLN A 218 -0.88 0.10 21.72
CA GLN A 218 -1.41 -1.27 21.76
C GLN A 218 -2.51 -1.52 20.71
N HIS A 219 -3.27 -0.47 20.36
CA HIS A 219 -4.27 -0.54 19.29
C HIS A 219 -3.67 -0.90 17.92
N ARG A 220 -2.43 -0.48 17.63
CA ARG A 220 -1.67 -0.83 16.42
C ARG A 220 -1.29 -2.32 16.41
N SER A 221 -0.87 -2.84 17.55
CA SER A 221 -0.61 -4.28 17.72
C SER A 221 -1.88 -5.11 17.51
N SER A 222 -3.01 -4.68 18.08
CA SER A 222 -4.33 -5.31 17.87
C SER A 222 -4.76 -5.27 16.40
N PHE A 223 -4.53 -4.14 15.71
CA PHE A 223 -4.81 -3.99 14.29
C PHE A 223 -4.01 -5.00 13.44
N ILE A 224 -2.69 -5.07 13.66
CA ILE A 224 -1.79 -5.99 12.95
C ILE A 224 -2.25 -7.45 13.16
N LEU A 225 -2.48 -7.85 14.41
CA LEU A 225 -2.91 -9.22 14.75
C LEU A 225 -4.20 -9.61 14.04
N LYS A 226 -5.20 -8.73 14.02
CA LYS A 226 -6.49 -8.99 13.36
C LYS A 226 -6.35 -9.17 11.86
N HIS A 227 -5.49 -8.41 11.19
CA HIS A 227 -5.25 -8.56 9.75
C HIS A 227 -4.43 -9.81 9.45
N LEU A 228 -3.38 -10.10 10.24
CA LEU A 228 -2.59 -11.32 10.13
C LEU A 228 -3.45 -12.58 10.32
N TYR A 229 -4.41 -12.55 11.24
CA TYR A 229 -5.38 -13.64 11.43
C TYR A 229 -6.20 -13.90 10.15
N GLN A 230 -6.75 -12.87 9.52
CA GLN A 230 -7.53 -13.01 8.28
C GLN A 230 -6.65 -13.45 7.08
N ILE A 231 -5.39 -13.00 7.02
CA ILE A 231 -4.41 -13.48 6.04
C ILE A 231 -4.12 -14.97 6.26
N ASN A 232 -3.85 -15.40 7.50
CA ASN A 232 -3.57 -16.79 7.82
C ASN A 232 -4.74 -17.71 7.44
N ARG A 233 -5.97 -17.32 7.77
CA ARG A 233 -7.18 -18.04 7.34
C ARG A 233 -7.29 -18.14 5.82
N SER A 234 -6.95 -17.06 5.12
CA SER A 234 -6.97 -17.05 3.65
C SER A 234 -5.92 -18.01 3.05
N ILE A 235 -4.72 -18.04 3.63
CA ILE A 235 -3.66 -19.00 3.25
C ILE A 235 -4.12 -20.45 3.47
N ARG A 236 -4.73 -20.75 4.64
CA ARG A 236 -5.30 -22.09 4.93
C ARG A 236 -6.42 -22.50 3.96
N LYS A 237 -7.07 -21.53 3.30
CA LYS A 237 -8.05 -21.76 2.22
C LYS A 237 -7.43 -21.67 0.82
N GLY A 238 -6.11 -21.74 0.73
CA GLY A 238 -5.33 -21.86 -0.51
C GLY A 238 -5.19 -20.56 -1.30
N VAL A 239 -5.25 -19.39 -0.66
CA VAL A 239 -4.80 -18.13 -1.28
C VAL A 239 -3.27 -18.06 -1.18
N GLU A 240 -2.58 -17.72 -2.27
CA GLU A 240 -1.11 -17.70 -2.32
C GLU A 240 -0.49 -16.40 -1.77
N VAL A 241 -0.71 -16.09 -0.49
CA VAL A 241 -0.04 -14.94 0.17
C VAL A 241 1.36 -15.34 0.66
N LYS A 242 2.39 -14.52 0.37
CA LYS A 242 3.80 -14.81 0.67
C LYS A 242 4.47 -13.88 1.68
N GLY A 243 3.90 -12.69 1.92
CA GLY A 243 4.46 -11.71 2.84
C GLY A 243 3.44 -10.66 3.27
N TYR A 244 3.73 -10.00 4.39
CA TYR A 244 2.90 -8.95 4.99
C TYR A 244 3.74 -7.75 5.39
N PHE A 245 3.61 -6.63 4.69
CA PHE A 245 4.38 -5.42 4.90
C PHE A 245 3.57 -4.38 5.70
N TYR A 246 4.07 -4.03 6.89
CA TYR A 246 3.43 -3.01 7.72
C TYR A 246 3.82 -1.60 7.26
N TRP A 247 2.83 -0.75 7.02
CA TRP A 247 3.03 0.69 6.83
C TRP A 247 2.86 1.41 8.17
N SER A 248 3.90 1.95 8.77
CA SER A 248 5.28 2.09 8.26
C SER A 248 6.32 1.75 9.33
N LEU A 249 7.60 1.69 8.93
CA LEU A 249 8.67 1.48 9.91
C LEU A 249 8.81 2.69 10.85
N PHE A 250 8.79 3.90 10.31
CA PHE A 250 8.98 5.15 11.05
C PHE A 250 7.81 6.08 10.79
N ASP A 251 7.48 6.93 11.75
CA ASP A 251 6.64 8.09 11.45
C ASP A 251 7.27 8.92 10.32
N SER A 252 6.50 9.24 9.30
CA SER A 252 6.97 9.85 8.06
C SER A 252 6.12 11.05 7.66
N PHE A 253 6.39 11.60 6.48
CA PHE A 253 5.56 12.59 5.81
C PHE A 253 4.45 11.87 5.02
N GLU A 254 3.19 12.11 5.38
CA GLU A 254 2.01 11.42 4.84
C GLU A 254 1.18 12.33 3.93
N PHE A 255 1.76 12.71 2.78
CA PHE A 255 1.11 13.56 1.78
C PHE A 255 0.52 14.84 2.40
N GLU A 256 -0.75 15.14 2.14
CA GLU A 256 -1.46 16.33 2.62
C GLU A 256 -1.58 16.41 4.16
N GLU A 257 -1.49 15.27 4.87
CA GLU A 257 -1.49 15.25 6.34
C GLU A 257 -0.10 15.57 6.92
N GLY A 258 0.92 15.71 6.05
CA GLY A 258 2.28 16.04 6.41
C GLY A 258 2.83 15.13 7.51
N ARG A 259 3.47 15.74 8.52
CA ARG A 259 4.03 15.03 9.69
C ARG A 259 3.05 14.90 10.86
N GLN A 260 1.77 15.23 10.65
CA GLN A 260 0.79 15.32 11.73
C GLN A 260 0.38 13.92 12.18
N VAL A 261 0.04 13.03 11.24
CA VAL A 261 -0.37 11.65 11.52
C VAL A 261 0.83 10.72 11.70
N ARG A 262 0.65 9.67 12.50
CA ARG A 262 1.75 8.79 12.94
C ARG A 262 1.47 7.32 12.62
N TYR A 263 1.96 6.82 11.49
CA TYR A 263 1.84 5.41 11.07
C TYR A 263 2.93 4.49 11.62
N GLY A 264 4.08 5.04 12.02
CA GLY A 264 5.29 4.28 12.25
C GLY A 264 5.20 3.33 13.44
N LEU A 265 5.87 2.18 13.34
CA LEU A 265 6.23 1.37 14.50
C LEU A 265 7.21 2.12 15.42
N TYR A 266 8.07 2.96 14.84
CA TYR A 266 8.98 3.84 15.58
C TYR A 266 8.46 5.28 15.52
N TYR A 267 8.42 5.91 16.69
CA TYR A 267 8.20 7.33 16.83
C TYR A 267 9.42 8.10 16.30
N ILE A 268 9.17 9.15 15.52
CA ILE A 268 10.20 10.11 15.12
C ILE A 268 10.02 11.41 15.89
N ASP A 269 11.03 11.72 16.70
CA ASP A 269 11.15 13.00 17.38
C ASP A 269 11.74 14.05 16.45
N TYR A 270 10.87 14.80 15.77
CA TYR A 270 11.26 15.87 14.87
C TYR A 270 11.94 17.05 15.59
N GLY A 271 11.76 17.20 16.90
CA GLY A 271 12.39 18.24 17.71
C GLY A 271 13.78 17.83 18.24
N ASN A 272 14.09 16.54 18.23
CA ASN A 272 15.35 16.00 18.74
C ASN A 272 16.10 15.18 17.69
N ASN A 273 16.65 15.88 16.69
CA ASN A 273 17.49 15.31 15.63
C ASN A 273 16.91 14.05 14.95
N PHE A 274 15.58 14.02 14.77
CA PHE A 274 14.88 12.87 14.21
C PHE A 274 15.16 11.56 14.97
N THR A 275 15.29 11.59 16.29
CA THR A 275 15.55 10.39 17.09
C THR A 275 14.44 9.36 16.87
N ARG A 276 14.83 8.10 16.67
CA ARG A 276 13.93 6.95 16.46
C ARG A 276 13.68 6.27 17.80
N ILE A 277 12.43 6.27 18.27
CA ILE A 277 12.07 5.66 19.56
C ILE A 277 11.05 4.53 19.29
N PRO A 278 11.31 3.28 19.72
CA PRO A 278 10.37 2.20 19.49
C PRO A 278 9.06 2.46 20.24
N LYS A 279 7.92 2.32 19.55
CA LYS A 279 6.61 2.26 20.21
C LYS A 279 6.36 0.84 20.72
N HIS A 280 5.33 0.66 21.54
CA HIS A 280 4.91 -0.67 22.02
C HIS A 280 4.78 -1.69 20.86
N SER A 281 4.22 -1.29 19.72
CA SER A 281 4.07 -2.15 18.54
C SER A 281 5.40 -2.60 17.92
N ALA A 282 6.45 -1.79 17.97
CA ALA A 282 7.79 -2.16 17.50
C ALA A 282 8.43 -3.25 18.38
N GLU A 283 8.15 -3.24 19.69
CA GLU A 283 8.65 -4.23 20.65
C GLU A 283 7.79 -5.51 20.65
N TRP A 284 6.49 -5.33 20.52
CA TRP A 284 5.51 -6.43 20.48
C TRP A 284 5.69 -7.30 19.23
N LEU A 285 5.85 -6.71 18.04
CA LEU A 285 5.81 -7.46 16.78
C LEU A 285 6.92 -8.54 16.69
N PRO A 286 8.20 -8.26 16.96
CA PRO A 286 9.24 -9.30 16.98
C PRO A 286 8.96 -10.38 18.03
N SER A 287 8.42 -9.99 19.19
CA SER A 287 8.09 -10.92 20.28
C SER A 287 6.95 -11.86 19.88
N PHE A 288 5.90 -11.34 19.25
CA PHE A 288 4.81 -12.12 18.67
C PHE A 288 5.31 -13.14 17.65
N LEU A 289 6.27 -12.76 16.78
CA LEU A 289 6.78 -13.63 15.73
C LEU A 289 7.74 -14.72 16.23
N ARG A 290 8.47 -14.47 17.32
CA ARG A 290 9.36 -15.47 17.94
C ARG A 290 8.61 -16.50 18.76
N ASN A 291 7.43 -16.17 19.29
CA ASN A 291 6.73 -16.99 20.27
C ASN A 291 5.76 -17.97 19.59
N LYS A 292 6.29 -19.12 19.13
CA LYS A 292 5.57 -20.13 18.33
C LYS A 292 4.40 -20.81 19.07
N GLU A 293 4.41 -20.85 20.40
CA GLU A 293 3.42 -21.60 21.20
C GLU A 293 2.04 -20.92 21.28
N ARG A 294 1.95 -19.59 21.20
CA ARG A 294 0.65 -18.89 21.18
C ARG A 294 -0.02 -18.86 19.81
N ALA A 295 0.74 -19.02 18.73
CA ALA A 295 0.22 -18.97 17.36
C ALA A 295 -0.57 -20.24 16.95
N GLN A 296 -0.44 -21.33 17.70
CA GLN A 296 -1.24 -22.55 17.51
C GLN A 296 -2.55 -22.55 18.31
N ALA A 297 -2.72 -21.61 19.24
CA ALA A 297 -3.86 -21.52 20.16
C ALA A 297 -4.90 -20.43 19.78
N LEU A 298 -4.74 -19.77 18.62
CA LEU A 298 -5.67 -18.78 18.04
C LEU A 298 -6.10 -19.20 16.63
#